data_AF-H3AGG6-F1
#
_entry.id   AF-H3AGG6-F1
#
_cell.length_a   1.000
_cell.length_b   1.000
_cell.length_c   1.000
_cell.angle_alpha   90.00
_cell.angle_beta   90.00
_cell.angle_gamma   90.00
#
_symmetry.space_group_name_H-M   'P 1'
#
loop_
_entity.id
_entity.type
_entity.pdbx_description
1 polymer ?
#
loop_
_entity_poly.entity_id
_entity_poly.type
_entity_poly.pdbx_seq_one_letter_code
_entity_poly.pdbx_strand_id
1 'polypeptide(L)'
;ERLAEERDEAERQLKHIKRVSQMVIEEVSALQTQLEIEKSCRENAEALATKLNQENRKLKYLSLSSRPCLDELLPSISDCIALEEEPQDPSPDPYIQYQHQVKDLQETINVLLEEKKQLSSQVQDLQNNIEELTAKLGTEQKRVEELEKTIENQTKTIKKYNRVSLMAAEEYEELRAQLELEENLRQKAEAFAHEMLIKQKEANRQSMILLQQVDPSVRLLKALEEVANITKTLEEERIRHQQKVQELELQLNESVLCKEVISLQKQLDFIEEEKRGLEQRVQQAEQKNTEMKYQVNELKEKLTKAESVPEAAPPPPPPPHPPPPPPPLPPPPPPPPPSRCNPLSSLIAIMRKSSKSSKGIPKSEPSTPALAQAPVDDVKVKAVNEMMERIKHGVVLRPVTQDKKILKSPAPEVKQQESAMEELKGILVIS
;
A
#
# COMPACT_ATOMS: atom_id res chain seq x y z
N GLU A 1 -24.29 -38.08 -33.41
CA GLU A 1 -24.85 -38.97 -32.36
C GLU A 1 -24.47 -38.44 -30.98
N ARG A 2 -23.39 -38.86 -30.32
CA ARG A 2 -23.03 -38.40 -28.94
C ARG A 2 -23.37 -36.95 -28.56
N LEU A 3 -22.89 -35.95 -29.31
CA LEU A 3 -23.16 -34.54 -28.99
C LEU A 3 -24.66 -34.15 -29.02
N ALA A 4 -25.50 -34.89 -29.74
CA ALA A 4 -26.95 -34.74 -29.71
C ALA A 4 -27.57 -35.49 -28.53
N GLU A 5 -27.06 -36.66 -28.17
CA GLU A 5 -27.49 -37.42 -26.98
C GLU A 5 -27.17 -36.63 -25.69
N GLU A 6 -25.99 -36.04 -25.60
CA GLU A 6 -25.54 -35.14 -24.53
C GLU A 6 -26.40 -33.86 -24.46
N ARG A 7 -26.74 -33.25 -25.60
CA ARG A 7 -27.68 -32.13 -25.69
C ARG A 7 -29.07 -32.51 -25.16
N ASP A 8 -29.60 -33.65 -25.59
CA ASP A 8 -30.96 -34.09 -25.26
C ASP A 8 -31.06 -34.56 -23.80
N GLU A 9 -29.96 -35.04 -23.23
CA GLU A 9 -29.79 -35.25 -21.78
C GLU A 9 -29.80 -33.92 -21.02
N ALA A 10 -28.97 -32.95 -21.42
CA ALA A 10 -28.95 -31.62 -20.80
C ALA A 10 -30.30 -30.89 -20.89
N GLU A 11 -31.03 -31.03 -22.01
CA GLU A 11 -32.36 -30.45 -22.17
C GLU A 11 -33.41 -31.12 -21.27
N ARG A 12 -33.35 -32.45 -21.11
CA ARG A 12 -34.20 -33.19 -20.16
C ARG A 12 -33.90 -32.80 -18.71
N GLN A 13 -32.63 -32.62 -18.34
CA GLN A 13 -32.23 -32.14 -17.02
C GLN A 13 -32.70 -30.70 -16.78
N LEU A 14 -32.53 -29.79 -17.74
CA LEU A 14 -33.04 -28.42 -17.66
C LEU A 14 -34.57 -28.38 -17.53
N LYS A 15 -35.30 -29.24 -18.26
CA LYS A 15 -36.76 -29.42 -18.14
C LYS A 15 -37.19 -30.05 -16.81
N HIS A 16 -36.31 -30.77 -16.10
CA HIS A 16 -36.58 -31.23 -14.74
C HIS A 16 -36.32 -30.12 -13.71
N ILE A 17 -35.16 -29.48 -13.76
CA ILE A 17 -34.78 -28.37 -12.87
C ILE A 17 -35.80 -27.23 -12.94
N LYS A 18 -36.28 -26.85 -14.13
CA LYS A 18 -37.34 -25.83 -14.30
C LYS A 18 -38.64 -26.21 -13.59
N ARG A 19 -39.06 -27.48 -13.62
CA ARG A 19 -40.28 -27.95 -12.93
C ARG A 19 -40.09 -27.96 -11.41
N VAL A 20 -38.93 -28.39 -10.91
CA VAL A 20 -38.62 -28.36 -9.47
C VAL A 20 -38.57 -26.91 -8.98
N SER A 21 -37.91 -26.01 -9.71
CA SER A 21 -37.87 -24.58 -9.39
C SER A 21 -39.26 -23.95 -9.38
N GLN A 22 -40.14 -24.33 -10.31
CA GLN A 22 -41.52 -23.83 -10.36
C GLN A 22 -42.33 -24.25 -9.12
N MET A 23 -42.28 -25.54 -8.76
CA MET A 23 -42.96 -26.05 -7.55
C MET A 23 -42.44 -25.39 -6.27
N VAL A 24 -41.13 -25.13 -6.17
CA VAL A 24 -40.55 -24.42 -5.02
C VAL A 24 -41.01 -22.96 -4.95
N ILE A 25 -41.14 -22.27 -6.09
CA ILE A 25 -41.70 -20.90 -6.15
C ILE A 25 -43.17 -20.91 -5.70
N GLU A 26 -43.95 -21.90 -6.16
CA GLU A 26 -45.36 -22.08 -5.78
C GLU A 26 -45.50 -22.34 -4.27
N GLU A 27 -44.75 -23.29 -3.70
CA GLU A 27 -44.74 -23.56 -2.24
C GLU A 27 -44.31 -22.34 -1.42
N VAL A 28 -43.26 -21.61 -1.84
CA VAL A 28 -42.82 -20.39 -1.15
C VAL A 28 -43.91 -19.30 -1.19
N SER A 29 -44.59 -19.12 -2.33
CA SER A 29 -45.69 -18.15 -2.44
C SER A 29 -46.90 -18.51 -1.57
N ALA A 30 -47.22 -19.81 -1.44
CA ALA A 30 -48.26 -20.30 -0.56
C ALA A 30 -47.90 -20.09 0.92
N LEU A 31 -46.65 -20.37 1.31
CA LEU A 31 -46.15 -20.14 2.67
C LEU A 31 -46.10 -18.64 3.02
N GLN A 32 -45.74 -17.77 2.07
CA GLN A 32 -45.79 -16.32 2.26
C GLN A 32 -47.24 -15.84 2.49
N THR A 33 -48.18 -16.32 1.69
CA THR A 33 -49.61 -16.00 1.82
C THR A 33 -50.16 -16.48 3.17
N GLN A 34 -49.81 -17.71 3.59
CA GLN A 34 -50.22 -18.26 4.88
C GLN A 34 -49.63 -17.47 6.06
N LEU A 35 -48.38 -17.02 5.97
CA LEU A 35 -47.73 -16.19 7.00
C LEU A 35 -48.36 -14.79 7.10
N GLU A 36 -48.80 -14.21 5.98
CA GLU A 36 -49.51 -12.92 5.98
C GLU A 36 -50.91 -13.05 6.62
N ILE A 37 -51.63 -14.13 6.33
CA ILE A 37 -52.89 -14.47 7.01
C ILE A 37 -52.66 -14.68 8.51
N GLU A 38 -51.62 -15.41 8.91
CA GLU A 38 -51.31 -15.65 10.33
C GLU A 38 -50.99 -14.35 11.08
N LYS A 39 -50.18 -13.46 10.49
CA LYS A 39 -49.90 -12.12 11.04
C LYS A 39 -51.17 -11.31 11.22
N SER A 40 -52.01 -11.21 10.19
CA SER A 40 -53.28 -10.48 10.25
C SER A 40 -54.22 -11.06 11.32
N CYS A 41 -54.35 -12.38 11.42
CA CYS A 41 -55.11 -13.05 12.48
C CYS A 41 -54.55 -12.73 13.88
N ARG A 42 -53.23 -12.71 14.04
CA ARG A 42 -52.57 -12.36 15.31
C ARG A 42 -52.81 -10.90 15.70
N GLU A 43 -52.58 -9.97 14.78
CA GLU A 43 -52.75 -8.53 15.01
C GLU A 43 -54.20 -8.19 15.39
N ASN A 44 -55.18 -8.79 14.69
CA ASN A 44 -56.59 -8.68 15.05
C ASN A 44 -56.89 -9.26 16.45
N ALA A 45 -56.30 -10.40 16.81
CA ALA A 45 -56.45 -10.98 18.15
C ALA A 45 -55.83 -10.11 19.26
N GLU A 46 -54.67 -9.50 19.02
CA GLU A 46 -54.03 -8.57 19.96
C GLU A 46 -54.82 -7.25 20.09
N ALA A 47 -55.41 -6.74 19.01
CA ALA A 47 -56.32 -5.59 19.03
C ALA A 47 -57.61 -5.88 19.83
N LEU A 48 -58.21 -7.07 19.66
CA LEU A 48 -59.37 -7.50 20.45
C LEU A 48 -59.01 -7.70 21.93
N ALA A 49 -57.87 -8.32 22.22
CA ALA A 49 -57.40 -8.55 23.59
C ALA A 49 -57.08 -7.23 24.33
N THR A 50 -56.47 -6.26 23.65
CA THR A 50 -56.22 -4.92 24.23
C THR A 50 -57.51 -4.15 24.46
N LYS A 51 -58.48 -4.20 23.52
CA LYS A 51 -59.82 -3.61 23.70
C LYS A 51 -60.55 -4.23 24.89
N LEU A 52 -60.63 -5.56 24.98
CA LEU A 52 -61.27 -6.25 26.11
C LEU A 52 -60.58 -5.95 27.46
N ASN A 53 -59.27 -5.74 27.47
CA ASN A 53 -58.56 -5.30 28.67
C ASN A 53 -58.90 -3.85 29.07
N GLN A 54 -59.08 -2.94 28.11
CA GLN A 54 -59.54 -1.58 28.39
C GLN A 54 -60.99 -1.56 28.91
N GLU A 55 -61.87 -2.38 28.32
CA GLU A 55 -63.27 -2.52 28.75
C GLU A 55 -63.37 -3.16 30.14
N ASN A 56 -62.60 -4.23 30.43
CA ASN A 56 -62.51 -4.78 31.78
C ASN A 56 -61.93 -3.79 32.80
N ARG A 57 -60.95 -2.95 32.43
CA ARG A 57 -60.47 -1.87 33.32
C ARG A 57 -61.56 -0.85 33.61
N LYS A 58 -62.34 -0.42 32.61
CA LYS A 58 -63.50 0.47 32.79
C LYS A 58 -64.57 -0.16 33.68
N LEU A 59 -64.96 -1.41 33.43
CA LEU A 59 -65.94 -2.14 34.23
C LEU A 59 -65.47 -2.36 35.67
N LYS A 60 -64.20 -2.73 35.88
CA LYS A 60 -63.62 -2.87 37.22
C LYS A 60 -63.57 -1.53 37.97
N TYR A 61 -63.23 -0.44 37.28
CA TYR A 61 -63.26 0.90 37.87
C TYR A 61 -64.68 1.30 38.27
N LEU A 62 -65.66 1.18 37.37
CA LEU A 62 -67.07 1.46 37.63
C LEU A 62 -67.61 0.62 38.80
N SER A 63 -67.34 -0.69 38.78
CA SER A 63 -67.76 -1.63 39.84
C SER A 63 -67.10 -1.33 41.20
N LEU A 64 -65.86 -0.81 41.22
CA LEU A 64 -65.22 -0.35 42.46
C LEU A 64 -65.78 0.99 42.93
N SER A 65 -66.09 1.93 42.03
CA SER A 65 -66.72 3.21 42.41
C SER A 65 -68.17 3.07 42.86
N SER A 66 -68.91 2.08 42.33
CA SER A 66 -70.29 1.80 42.75
C SER A 66 -70.36 0.96 44.03
N ARG A 67 -69.25 0.37 44.49
CA ARG A 67 -69.26 -0.56 45.61
C ARG A 67 -69.56 0.10 46.96
N PRO A 68 -68.95 1.25 47.33
CA PRO A 68 -69.34 1.98 48.55
C PRO A 68 -70.83 2.32 48.56
N CYS A 69 -71.36 2.78 47.42
CA CYS A 69 -72.78 3.11 47.27
C CYS A 69 -73.69 1.88 47.43
N LEU A 70 -73.25 0.69 47.01
CA LEU A 70 -73.99 -0.57 47.18
C LEU A 70 -73.88 -1.15 48.60
N ASP A 71 -72.72 -1.04 49.24
CA ASP A 71 -72.53 -1.44 50.64
C ASP A 71 -73.32 -0.51 51.61
N GLU A 72 -73.59 0.74 51.21
CA GLU A 72 -74.41 1.71 51.94
C GLU A 72 -75.91 1.62 51.60
N LEU A 73 -76.28 1.13 50.40
CA LEU A 73 -77.67 0.83 49.99
C LEU A 73 -78.18 -0.55 50.43
N LEU A 74 -77.34 -1.40 51.04
CA LEU A 74 -77.78 -2.60 51.76
C LEU A 74 -77.48 -2.52 53.26
N PRO A 75 -78.31 -1.78 54.03
CA PRO A 75 -78.61 -2.17 55.40
C PRO A 75 -78.96 -3.66 55.47
N SER A 76 -78.55 -4.33 56.54
CA SER A 76 -78.88 -5.74 56.76
C SER A 76 -80.39 -5.95 56.76
N ILE A 77 -80.87 -6.99 56.07
CA ILE A 77 -82.31 -7.35 55.98
C ILE A 77 -82.79 -8.02 57.29
N SER A 78 -82.22 -7.60 58.43
CA SER A 78 -82.43 -8.16 59.76
C SER A 78 -83.09 -7.19 60.74
N ASP A 79 -83.10 -5.88 60.44
CA ASP A 79 -83.60 -4.85 61.37
C ASP A 79 -85.04 -4.39 61.05
N CYS A 80 -85.69 -4.99 60.05
CA CYS A 80 -87.08 -4.72 59.68
C CYS A 80 -88.11 -5.55 60.47
N ILE A 81 -87.76 -6.06 61.67
CA ILE A 81 -88.70 -6.69 62.62
C ILE A 81 -88.47 -6.10 64.02
N ALA A 82 -88.97 -4.89 64.20
CA ALA A 82 -89.36 -4.37 65.51
C ALA A 82 -90.87 -4.09 65.46
N LEU A 83 -91.66 -4.87 66.20
CA LEU A 83 -93.05 -4.55 66.48
C LEU A 83 -93.07 -3.51 67.60
N GLU A 84 -93.61 -2.33 67.34
CA GLU A 84 -94.07 -1.44 68.41
C GLU A 84 -95.61 -1.45 68.41
N GLU A 85 -96.16 -1.84 69.56
CA GLU A 85 -97.60 -1.99 69.79
C GLU A 85 -98.25 -0.62 70.02
N GLU A 86 -99.51 -0.43 69.61
CA GLU A 86 -100.28 0.75 70.02
C GLU A 86 -100.64 0.71 71.51
N PRO A 87 -100.34 1.78 72.28
CA PRO A 87 -100.97 2.04 73.57
C PRO A 87 -101.97 3.19 73.42
N GLN A 88 -103.27 2.89 73.49
CA GLN A 88 -104.30 3.94 73.48
C GLN A 88 -104.27 4.79 74.76
N ASP A 89 -104.22 6.12 74.56
CA ASP A 89 -104.54 7.18 75.54
C ASP A 89 -103.65 7.25 76.83
N PRO A 90 -103.46 8.44 77.44
CA PRO A 90 -104.38 9.58 77.44
C PRO A 90 -103.87 10.84 76.72
N SER A 91 -104.71 11.38 75.84
CA SER A 91 -104.82 12.78 75.39
C SER A 91 -103.72 13.74 75.92
N PRO A 92 -102.58 13.88 75.22
CA PRO A 92 -101.63 14.96 75.49
C PRO A 92 -102.30 16.32 75.33
N ASP A 93 -101.81 17.35 76.02
CA ASP A 93 -102.17 18.73 75.67
C ASP A 93 -101.73 18.98 74.21
N PRO A 94 -102.66 19.31 73.28
CA PRO A 94 -102.32 19.49 71.87
C PRO A 94 -101.19 20.52 71.66
N TYR A 95 -101.07 21.50 72.55
CA TYR A 95 -99.99 22.50 72.50
C TYR A 95 -98.60 21.86 72.57
N ILE A 96 -98.40 20.86 73.43
CA ILE A 96 -97.13 20.15 73.59
C ILE A 96 -96.84 19.28 72.35
N GLN A 97 -97.86 18.61 71.81
CA GLN A 97 -97.69 17.80 70.60
C GLN A 97 -97.31 18.67 69.39
N TYR A 98 -97.94 19.84 69.21
CA TYR A 98 -97.54 20.81 68.18
C TYR A 98 -96.13 21.39 68.45
N GLN A 99 -95.75 21.62 69.70
CA GLN A 99 -94.41 22.13 70.05
C GLN A 99 -93.31 21.11 69.68
N HIS A 100 -93.53 19.82 69.93
CA HIS A 100 -92.64 18.75 69.46
C HIS A 100 -92.60 18.68 67.94
N GLN A 101 -93.76 18.63 67.27
CA GLN A 101 -93.83 18.57 65.81
C GLN A 101 -93.11 19.74 65.13
N VAL A 102 -93.21 20.96 65.68
CA VAL A 102 -92.49 22.14 65.17
C VAL A 102 -90.98 22.00 65.36
N LYS A 103 -90.51 21.45 66.48
CA LYS A 103 -89.08 21.19 66.73
C LYS A 103 -88.54 20.13 65.76
N ASP A 104 -89.26 19.03 65.57
CA ASP A 104 -88.83 17.92 64.71
C ASP A 104 -88.81 18.37 63.24
N LEU A 105 -89.76 19.21 62.82
CA LEU A 105 -89.74 19.88 61.51
C LEU A 105 -88.58 20.88 61.38
N GLN A 106 -88.21 21.62 62.44
CA GLN A 106 -87.04 22.50 62.43
C GLN A 106 -85.73 21.73 62.30
N GLU A 107 -85.57 20.62 63.02
CA GLU A 107 -84.41 19.73 62.89
C GLU A 107 -84.34 19.10 61.49
N THR A 108 -85.46 18.62 60.94
CA THR A 108 -85.57 18.16 59.56
C THR A 108 -85.17 19.25 58.55
N ILE A 109 -85.65 20.48 58.71
CA ILE A 109 -85.30 21.62 57.85
C ILE A 109 -83.81 21.95 57.93
N ASN A 110 -83.19 21.87 59.11
CA ASN A 110 -81.77 22.12 59.28
C ASN A 110 -80.92 21.06 58.55
N VAL A 111 -81.24 19.77 58.69
CA VAL A 111 -80.56 18.69 57.95
C VAL A 111 -80.69 18.90 56.43
N LEU A 112 -81.89 19.15 55.92
CA LEU A 112 -82.13 19.42 54.49
C LEU A 112 -81.39 20.68 53.99
N LEU A 113 -81.15 21.68 54.84
CA LEU A 113 -80.35 22.86 54.50
C LEU A 113 -78.84 22.56 54.46
N GLU A 114 -78.34 21.70 55.34
CA GLU A 114 -76.94 21.24 55.33
C GLU A 114 -76.66 20.30 54.15
N GLU A 115 -77.55 19.34 53.86
CA GLU A 115 -77.50 18.51 52.65
C GLU A 115 -77.52 19.36 51.38
N LYS A 116 -78.46 20.32 51.28
CA LYS A 116 -78.53 21.27 50.16
C LYS A 116 -77.23 22.06 49.99
N LYS A 117 -76.60 22.50 51.09
CA LYS A 117 -75.32 23.21 51.08
C LYS A 117 -74.18 22.29 50.61
N GLN A 118 -74.14 21.04 51.07
CA GLN A 118 -73.13 20.05 50.67
C GLN A 118 -73.26 19.69 49.18
N LEU A 119 -74.48 19.41 48.71
CA LEU A 119 -74.77 19.18 47.29
C LEU A 119 -74.44 20.41 46.44
N SER A 120 -74.73 21.63 46.92
CA SER A 120 -74.35 22.86 46.22
C SER A 120 -72.83 23.04 46.10
N SER A 121 -72.04 22.58 47.08
CA SER A 121 -70.57 22.54 46.97
C SER A 121 -70.15 21.53 45.92
N GLN A 122 -70.65 20.29 46.00
CA GLN A 122 -70.32 19.22 45.04
C GLN A 122 -70.65 19.62 43.60
N VAL A 123 -71.79 20.30 43.36
CA VAL A 123 -72.15 20.82 42.04
C VAL A 123 -71.16 21.87 41.56
N GLN A 124 -70.73 22.81 42.42
CA GLN A 124 -69.72 23.81 42.07
C GLN A 124 -68.36 23.16 41.79
N ASP A 125 -67.94 22.19 42.62
CA ASP A 125 -66.69 21.46 42.44
C ASP A 125 -66.70 20.66 41.14
N LEU A 126 -67.81 20.00 40.79
CA LEU A 126 -67.98 19.30 39.52
C LEU A 126 -67.98 20.27 38.32
N GLN A 127 -68.59 21.45 38.43
CA GLN A 127 -68.53 22.50 37.41
C GLN A 127 -67.08 22.96 37.17
N ASN A 128 -66.35 23.28 38.24
CA ASN A 128 -64.94 23.68 38.17
C ASN A 128 -64.08 22.59 37.48
N ASN A 129 -64.30 21.32 37.81
CA ASN A 129 -63.61 20.19 37.18
C ASN A 129 -63.97 20.03 35.69
N ILE A 130 -65.22 20.25 35.30
CA ILE A 130 -65.67 20.22 33.90
C ILE A 130 -65.02 21.35 33.09
N GLU A 131 -64.93 22.56 33.64
CA GLU A 131 -64.24 23.69 33.01
C GLU A 131 -62.75 23.41 32.82
N GLU A 132 -62.06 22.88 33.84
CA GLU A 132 -60.63 22.54 33.75
C GLU A 132 -60.36 21.43 32.72
N LEU A 133 -61.19 20.39 32.68
CA LEU A 133 -61.10 19.31 31.68
C LEU A 133 -61.40 19.82 30.27
N THR A 134 -62.34 20.75 30.12
CA THR A 134 -62.67 21.38 28.83
C THR A 134 -61.50 22.25 28.33
N ALA A 135 -60.86 23.01 29.22
CA ALA A 135 -59.67 23.78 28.89
C ALA A 135 -58.49 22.87 28.45
N LYS A 136 -58.25 21.77 29.19
CA LYS A 136 -57.23 20.75 28.85
C LYS A 136 -57.49 20.08 27.50
N LEU A 137 -58.75 19.75 27.21
CA LEU A 137 -59.15 19.21 25.90
C LEU A 137 -58.86 20.22 24.79
N GLY A 138 -59.19 21.50 25.00
CA GLY A 138 -58.91 22.58 24.05
C GLY A 138 -57.41 22.85 23.81
N THR A 139 -56.54 22.56 24.79
CA THR A 139 -55.08 22.62 24.58
C THR A 139 -54.55 21.41 23.80
N GLU A 140 -55.00 20.19 24.10
CA GLU A 140 -54.56 19.01 23.34
C GLU A 140 -55.11 19.01 21.90
N GLN A 141 -56.32 19.53 21.66
CA GLN A 141 -56.85 19.72 20.29
C GLN A 141 -55.91 20.59 19.43
N LYS A 142 -55.47 21.75 19.96
CA LYS A 142 -54.49 22.60 19.27
C LYS A 142 -53.16 21.89 19.04
N ARG A 143 -52.70 21.12 20.04
CA ARG A 143 -51.47 20.33 19.95
C ARG A 143 -51.55 19.25 18.88
N VAL A 144 -52.72 18.62 18.70
CA VAL A 144 -52.98 17.67 17.61
C VAL A 144 -52.97 18.38 16.26
N GLU A 145 -53.68 19.51 16.11
CA GLU A 145 -53.64 20.29 14.85
C GLU A 145 -52.21 20.72 14.46
N GLU A 146 -51.37 21.12 15.42
CA GLU A 146 -49.97 21.50 15.20
C GLU A 146 -49.12 20.30 14.75
N LEU A 147 -49.36 19.12 15.32
CA LEU A 147 -48.73 17.87 14.89
C LEU A 147 -49.19 17.44 13.50
N GLU A 148 -50.49 17.54 13.18
CA GLU A 148 -51.03 17.26 11.84
C GLU A 148 -50.42 18.18 10.78
N LYS A 149 -50.34 19.49 11.04
CA LYS A 149 -49.65 20.47 10.17
C LYS A 149 -48.16 20.14 10.01
N THR A 150 -47.52 19.60 11.06
CA THR A 150 -46.12 19.16 11.01
C THR A 150 -45.94 17.90 10.16
N ILE A 151 -46.80 16.90 10.34
CA ILE A 151 -46.82 15.66 9.56
C ILE A 151 -47.07 15.97 8.08
N GLU A 152 -48.05 16.81 7.76
CA GLU A 152 -48.36 17.17 6.37
C GLU A 152 -47.16 17.85 5.67
N ASN A 153 -46.44 18.72 6.39
CA ASN A 153 -45.21 19.34 5.89
C ASN A 153 -44.04 18.34 5.75
N GLN A 154 -43.93 17.35 6.63
CA GLN A 154 -42.97 16.26 6.50
C GLN A 154 -43.32 15.38 5.29
N THR A 155 -44.58 14.96 5.10
CA THR A 155 -45.04 14.21 3.92
C THR A 155 -44.79 14.96 2.62
N LYS A 156 -45.06 16.29 2.57
CA LYS A 156 -44.73 17.15 1.43
C LYS A 156 -43.22 17.21 1.14
N THR A 157 -42.38 17.04 2.16
CA THR A 157 -40.92 17.06 2.06
C THR A 157 -40.36 15.70 1.61
N ILE A 158 -40.86 14.59 2.20
CA ILE A 158 -40.55 13.22 1.78
C ILE A 158 -40.89 13.03 0.31
N LYS A 159 -42.08 13.45 -0.16
CA LYS A 159 -42.47 13.38 -1.57
C LYS A 159 -41.54 14.14 -2.53
N LYS A 160 -40.86 15.19 -2.08
CA LYS A 160 -39.81 15.87 -2.87
C LYS A 160 -38.52 15.06 -2.90
N TYR A 161 -38.08 14.51 -1.77
CA TYR A 161 -36.91 13.65 -1.73
C TYR A 161 -37.11 12.38 -2.56
N ASN A 162 -38.23 11.65 -2.39
CA ASN A 162 -38.52 10.43 -3.14
C ASN A 162 -38.48 10.68 -4.66
N ARG A 163 -39.01 11.82 -5.15
CA ARG A 163 -38.90 12.20 -6.55
C ARG A 163 -37.45 12.41 -7.02
N VAL A 164 -36.63 13.11 -6.24
CA VAL A 164 -35.21 13.36 -6.59
C VAL A 164 -34.39 12.07 -6.53
N SER A 165 -34.65 11.22 -5.53
CA SER A 165 -34.00 9.92 -5.39
C SER A 165 -34.42 8.93 -6.48
N LEU A 166 -35.67 9.00 -6.99
CA LEU A 166 -36.10 8.25 -8.17
C LEU A 166 -35.30 8.67 -9.41
N MET A 167 -35.25 9.97 -9.70
CA MET A 167 -34.48 10.50 -10.84
C MET A 167 -32.99 10.13 -10.75
N ALA A 168 -32.40 10.18 -9.55
CA ALA A 168 -31.01 9.75 -9.33
C ALA A 168 -30.79 8.24 -9.51
N ALA A 169 -31.81 7.41 -9.27
CA ALA A 169 -31.77 5.98 -9.55
C ALA A 169 -31.90 5.70 -11.06
N GLU A 170 -32.77 6.45 -11.76
CA GLU A 170 -32.94 6.38 -13.22
C GLU A 170 -31.65 6.80 -13.94
N GLU A 171 -31.06 7.96 -13.59
CA GLU A 171 -29.78 8.43 -14.15
C GLU A 171 -28.62 7.44 -13.91
N TYR A 172 -28.60 6.76 -12.76
CA TYR A 172 -27.61 5.73 -12.46
C TYR A 172 -27.80 4.45 -13.28
N GLU A 173 -29.05 4.01 -13.49
CA GLU A 173 -29.35 2.85 -14.34
C GLU A 173 -29.00 3.13 -15.81
N GLU A 174 -29.27 4.34 -16.32
CA GLU A 174 -28.81 4.77 -17.65
C GLU A 174 -27.28 4.76 -17.75
N LEU A 175 -26.56 5.30 -16.76
CA LEU A 175 -25.10 5.33 -16.76
C LEU A 175 -24.48 3.93 -16.67
N ARG A 176 -25.07 3.02 -15.86
CA ARG A 176 -24.67 1.60 -15.76
C ARG A 176 -24.81 0.89 -17.12
N ALA A 177 -25.92 1.12 -17.82
CA ALA A 177 -26.17 0.56 -19.15
C ALA A 177 -25.23 1.14 -20.23
N GLN A 178 -24.91 2.43 -20.17
CA GLN A 178 -23.93 3.06 -21.07
C GLN A 178 -22.52 2.49 -20.85
N LEU A 179 -22.11 2.31 -19.59
CA LEU A 179 -20.82 1.71 -19.23
C LEU A 179 -20.71 0.26 -19.72
N GLU A 180 -21.74 -0.57 -19.51
CA GLU A 180 -21.76 -1.95 -20.02
C GLU A 180 -21.65 -1.99 -21.55
N LEU A 181 -22.32 -1.07 -22.26
CA LEU A 181 -22.21 -0.95 -23.71
C LEU A 181 -20.79 -0.55 -24.14
N GLU A 182 -20.16 0.42 -23.48
CA GLU A 182 -18.79 0.84 -23.76
C GLU A 182 -17.79 -0.31 -23.53
N GLU A 183 -17.88 -1.03 -22.40
CA GLU A 183 -17.01 -2.18 -22.14
C GLU A 183 -17.17 -3.27 -23.20
N ASN A 184 -18.41 -3.58 -23.60
CA ASN A 184 -18.70 -4.53 -24.66
C ASN A 184 -18.13 -4.10 -26.02
N LEU A 185 -18.14 -2.80 -26.34
CA LEU A 185 -17.55 -2.25 -27.56
C LEU A 185 -16.02 -2.26 -27.51
N ARG A 186 -15.43 -1.89 -26.36
CA ARG A 186 -13.98 -1.94 -26.13
C ARG A 186 -13.44 -3.36 -26.29
N GLN A 187 -14.08 -4.36 -25.67
CA GLN A 187 -13.68 -5.76 -25.80
C GLN A 187 -13.72 -6.26 -27.26
N LYS A 188 -14.73 -5.85 -28.04
CA LYS A 188 -14.83 -6.17 -29.48
C LYS A 188 -13.73 -5.48 -30.30
N ALA A 189 -13.42 -4.22 -30.00
CA ALA A 189 -12.33 -3.48 -30.64
C ALA A 189 -10.95 -4.07 -30.33
N GLU A 190 -10.70 -4.46 -29.07
CA GLU A 190 -9.48 -5.14 -28.63
C GLU A 190 -9.32 -6.51 -29.34
N ALA A 191 -10.37 -7.32 -29.37
CA ALA A 191 -10.37 -8.60 -30.08
C ALA A 191 -10.07 -8.44 -31.59
N PHE A 192 -10.72 -7.48 -32.26
CA PHE A 192 -10.48 -7.18 -33.67
C PHE A 192 -9.05 -6.67 -33.91
N ALA A 193 -8.53 -5.78 -33.06
CA ALA A 193 -7.15 -5.29 -33.16
C ALA A 193 -6.12 -6.42 -32.99
N HIS A 194 -6.37 -7.36 -32.06
CA HIS A 194 -5.55 -8.55 -31.92
C HIS A 194 -5.60 -9.46 -33.15
N GLU A 195 -6.79 -9.69 -33.74
CA GLU A 195 -6.94 -10.48 -34.96
C GLU A 195 -6.21 -9.84 -36.15
N MET A 196 -6.37 -8.52 -36.34
CA MET A 196 -5.66 -7.77 -37.39
C MET A 196 -4.15 -7.82 -37.19
N LEU A 197 -3.64 -7.68 -35.96
CA LEU A 197 -2.21 -7.78 -35.66
C LEU A 197 -1.65 -9.18 -35.96
N ILE A 198 -2.41 -10.24 -35.70
CA ILE A 198 -2.04 -11.62 -36.06
C ILE A 198 -1.97 -11.78 -37.58
N LYS A 199 -2.99 -11.35 -38.31
CA LYS A 199 -3.01 -11.40 -39.78
C LYS A 199 -1.89 -10.56 -40.41
N GLN A 200 -1.60 -9.38 -39.88
CA GLN A 200 -0.48 -8.54 -40.35
C GLN A 200 0.88 -9.20 -40.10
N LYS A 201 1.08 -9.83 -38.93
CA LYS A 201 2.32 -10.58 -38.65
C LYS A 201 2.48 -11.79 -39.56
N GLU A 202 1.40 -12.50 -39.88
CA GLU A 202 1.43 -13.59 -40.85
C GLU A 202 1.70 -13.10 -42.27
N ALA A 203 1.00 -12.07 -42.75
CA ALA A 203 1.23 -11.49 -44.07
C ALA A 203 2.68 -10.96 -44.22
N ASN A 204 3.22 -10.31 -43.18
CA ASN A 204 4.62 -9.89 -43.14
C ASN A 204 5.59 -11.09 -43.20
N ARG A 205 5.29 -12.20 -42.50
CA ARG A 205 6.08 -13.44 -42.57
C ARG A 205 6.06 -14.05 -43.97
N GLN A 206 4.89 -14.13 -44.60
CA GLN A 206 4.72 -14.67 -45.96
C GLN A 206 5.46 -13.80 -46.99
N SER A 207 5.32 -12.47 -46.90
CA SER A 207 6.03 -11.50 -47.74
C SER A 207 7.56 -11.58 -47.57
N MET A 208 8.05 -11.69 -46.33
CA MET A 208 9.49 -11.86 -46.05
C MET A 208 10.04 -13.17 -46.64
N ILE A 209 9.30 -14.27 -46.54
CA ILE A 209 9.68 -15.56 -47.17
C ILE A 209 9.75 -15.40 -48.69
N LEU A 210 8.75 -14.76 -49.30
CA LEU A 210 8.73 -14.51 -50.75
C LEU A 210 9.95 -13.67 -51.18
N LEU A 211 10.21 -12.54 -50.52
CA LEU A 211 11.35 -11.67 -50.81
C LEU A 211 12.70 -12.40 -50.65
N GLN A 212 12.84 -13.25 -49.63
CA GLN A 212 14.04 -14.06 -49.42
C GLN A 212 14.19 -15.16 -50.50
N GLN A 213 13.10 -15.67 -51.06
CA GLN A 213 13.11 -16.68 -52.12
C GLN A 213 13.39 -16.08 -53.51
N VAL A 214 12.75 -14.95 -53.84
CA VAL A 214 12.76 -14.35 -55.20
C VAL A 214 14.16 -13.94 -55.67
N ASP A 215 15.01 -13.40 -54.79
CA ASP A 215 16.32 -12.88 -55.20
C ASP A 215 17.52 -13.60 -54.56
N PRO A 216 18.21 -14.48 -55.31
CA PRO A 216 19.55 -14.97 -54.93
C PRO A 216 20.57 -13.82 -54.82
N SER A 217 20.37 -12.73 -55.56
CA SER A 217 21.21 -11.53 -55.53
C SER A 217 21.23 -10.86 -54.15
N VAL A 218 20.06 -10.71 -53.52
CA VAL A 218 19.89 -10.12 -52.19
C VAL A 218 20.53 -10.99 -51.11
N ARG A 219 20.43 -12.32 -51.24
CA ARG A 219 21.15 -13.26 -50.35
C ARG A 219 22.67 -13.14 -50.48
N LEU A 220 23.21 -12.98 -51.69
CA LEU A 220 24.63 -12.74 -51.93
C LEU A 220 25.09 -11.38 -51.38
N LEU A 221 24.34 -10.31 -51.64
CA LEU A 221 24.58 -8.96 -51.10
C LEU A 221 24.70 -8.98 -49.57
N LYS A 222 23.78 -9.68 -48.89
CA LYS A 222 23.80 -9.76 -47.42
C LYS A 222 25.00 -10.55 -46.88
N ALA A 223 25.39 -11.64 -47.55
CA ALA A 223 26.61 -12.37 -47.21
C ALA A 223 27.88 -11.52 -47.43
N LEU A 224 27.91 -10.68 -48.47
CA LEU A 224 29.01 -9.73 -48.71
C LEU A 224 29.05 -8.62 -47.65
N GLU A 225 27.91 -8.14 -47.17
CA GLU A 225 27.81 -7.19 -46.05
C GLU A 225 28.31 -7.82 -44.73
N GLU A 226 27.93 -9.06 -44.44
CA GLU A 226 28.42 -9.81 -43.27
C GLU A 226 29.95 -10.01 -43.35
N VAL A 227 30.48 -10.40 -44.52
CA VAL A 227 31.94 -10.52 -44.75
C VAL A 227 32.64 -9.17 -44.58
N ALA A 228 32.12 -8.08 -45.14
CA ALA A 228 32.71 -6.75 -44.99
C ALA A 228 32.78 -6.29 -43.53
N ASN A 229 31.73 -6.55 -42.75
CA ASN A 229 31.70 -6.25 -41.31
C ASN A 229 32.71 -7.10 -40.52
N ILE A 230 32.87 -8.39 -40.83
CA ILE A 230 33.87 -9.27 -40.21
C ILE A 230 35.30 -8.85 -40.60
N THR A 231 35.53 -8.47 -41.86
CA THR A 231 36.84 -7.96 -42.32
C THR A 231 37.20 -6.66 -41.60
N LYS A 232 36.24 -5.76 -41.40
CA LYS A 232 36.44 -4.51 -40.66
C LYS A 232 36.84 -4.77 -39.20
N THR A 233 36.10 -5.61 -38.47
CA THR A 233 36.42 -5.89 -37.06
C THR A 233 37.75 -6.61 -36.91
N LEU A 234 38.09 -7.52 -37.84
CA LEU A 234 39.40 -8.18 -37.86
C LEU A 234 40.57 -7.19 -38.06
N GLU A 235 40.42 -6.21 -38.96
CA GLU A 235 41.44 -5.17 -39.17
C GLU A 235 41.57 -4.24 -37.95
N GLU A 236 40.44 -3.83 -37.34
CA GLU A 236 40.46 -3.07 -36.09
C GLU A 236 41.16 -3.81 -34.96
N GLU A 237 40.89 -5.11 -34.78
CA GLU A 237 41.61 -5.93 -33.80
C GLU A 237 43.10 -6.02 -34.16
N ARG A 238 43.47 -6.20 -35.44
CA ARG A 238 44.89 -6.26 -35.85
C ARG A 238 45.62 -4.97 -35.50
N ILE A 239 45.01 -3.81 -35.75
CA ILE A 239 45.57 -2.49 -35.40
C ILE A 239 45.71 -2.34 -33.88
N ARG A 240 44.69 -2.72 -33.11
CA ARG A 240 44.72 -2.65 -31.64
C ARG A 240 45.81 -3.57 -31.04
N HIS A 241 46.00 -4.77 -31.60
CA HIS A 241 47.09 -5.67 -31.19
C HIS A 241 48.46 -5.10 -31.57
N GLN A 242 48.63 -4.57 -32.79
CA GLN A 242 49.89 -3.96 -33.24
C GLN A 242 50.30 -2.77 -32.37
N GLN A 243 49.36 -1.90 -32.01
CA GLN A 243 49.58 -0.79 -31.08
C GLN A 243 50.00 -1.30 -29.69
N LYS A 244 49.36 -2.37 -29.19
CA LYS A 244 49.71 -2.91 -27.86
C LYS A 244 51.07 -3.60 -27.83
N VAL A 245 51.50 -4.23 -28.92
CA VAL A 245 52.87 -4.75 -29.06
C VAL A 245 53.88 -3.61 -28.97
N GLN A 246 53.69 -2.54 -29.75
CA GLN A 246 54.59 -1.37 -29.74
C GLN A 246 54.66 -0.68 -28.37
N GLU A 247 53.54 -0.58 -27.65
CA GLU A 247 53.50 -0.04 -26.28
C GLU A 247 54.34 -0.88 -25.30
N LEU A 248 54.30 -2.21 -25.42
CA LEU A 248 55.05 -3.15 -24.57
C LEU A 248 56.53 -3.20 -24.94
N GLU A 249 56.88 -3.11 -26.23
CA GLU A 249 58.26 -2.99 -26.72
C GLU A 249 58.92 -1.71 -26.19
N LEU A 250 58.21 -0.58 -26.22
CA LEU A 250 58.69 0.70 -25.68
C LEU A 250 58.90 0.62 -24.16
N GLN A 251 57.93 0.09 -23.40
CA GLN A 251 58.06 -0.11 -21.95
C GLN A 251 59.22 -1.05 -21.58
N LEU A 252 59.48 -2.08 -22.39
CA LEU A 252 60.61 -2.98 -22.18
C LEU A 252 61.95 -2.26 -22.41
N ASN A 253 62.06 -1.50 -23.51
CA ASN A 253 63.27 -0.74 -23.83
C ASN A 253 63.57 0.33 -22.77
N GLU A 254 62.58 1.11 -22.34
CA GLU A 254 62.73 2.06 -21.23
C GLU A 254 63.19 1.37 -19.93
N SER A 255 62.65 0.18 -19.64
CA SER A 255 63.03 -0.63 -18.47
C SER A 255 64.46 -1.18 -18.55
N VAL A 256 65.01 -1.38 -19.75
CA VAL A 256 66.40 -1.82 -19.96
C VAL A 256 67.35 -0.62 -19.86
N LEU A 257 67.10 0.45 -20.63
CA LEU A 257 67.95 1.65 -20.61
C LEU A 257 68.03 2.27 -19.20
N CYS A 258 66.92 2.32 -18.46
CA CYS A 258 66.91 2.84 -17.09
C CYS A 258 67.83 2.03 -16.15
N LYS A 259 67.85 0.69 -16.27
CA LYS A 259 68.75 -0.17 -15.47
C LYS A 259 70.21 0.02 -15.87
N GLU A 260 70.48 0.16 -17.16
CA GLU A 260 71.84 0.38 -17.67
C GLU A 260 72.40 1.74 -17.25
N VAL A 261 71.61 2.81 -17.37
CA VAL A 261 71.95 4.15 -16.85
C VAL A 261 72.22 4.11 -15.34
N ILE A 262 71.36 3.46 -14.54
CA ILE A 262 71.58 3.30 -13.09
C ILE A 262 72.86 2.48 -12.77
N SER A 263 73.25 1.55 -13.64
CA SER A 263 74.49 0.78 -13.50
C SER A 263 75.72 1.64 -13.81
N LEU A 264 75.70 2.36 -14.94
CA LEU A 264 76.79 3.25 -15.37
C LEU A 264 76.99 4.43 -14.40
N GLN A 265 75.91 5.00 -13.87
CA GLN A 265 75.95 6.04 -12.84
C GLN A 265 76.79 5.58 -11.65
N LYS A 266 76.49 4.39 -11.09
CA LYS A 266 77.20 3.81 -9.93
C LYS A 266 78.65 3.47 -10.22
N GLN A 267 78.97 3.03 -11.45
CA GLN A 267 80.35 2.78 -11.86
C GLN A 267 81.14 4.09 -11.95
N LEU A 268 80.51 5.17 -12.43
CA LEU A 268 81.12 6.49 -12.51
C LEU A 268 81.31 7.09 -11.12
N ASP A 269 80.32 6.99 -10.23
CA ASP A 269 80.43 7.39 -8.81
C ASP A 269 81.63 6.70 -8.13
N PHE A 270 81.76 5.38 -8.31
CA PHE A 270 82.88 4.59 -7.76
C PHE A 270 84.24 5.01 -8.34
N ILE A 271 84.32 5.24 -9.65
CA ILE A 271 85.54 5.72 -10.32
C ILE A 271 85.89 7.15 -9.86
N GLU A 272 84.92 8.01 -9.55
CA GLU A 272 85.18 9.32 -8.93
C GLU A 272 85.69 9.22 -7.50
N GLU A 273 85.24 8.24 -6.71
CA GLU A 273 85.80 7.96 -5.37
C GLU A 273 87.23 7.40 -5.45
N GLU A 274 87.49 6.43 -6.33
CA GLU A 274 88.84 5.90 -6.58
C GLU A 274 89.78 6.99 -7.09
N LYS A 275 89.35 7.79 -8.08
CA LYS A 275 90.09 8.93 -8.61
C LYS A 275 90.44 9.92 -7.49
N ARG A 276 89.48 10.30 -6.64
CA ARG A 276 89.69 11.22 -5.51
C ARG A 276 90.72 10.67 -4.52
N GLY A 277 90.70 9.36 -4.25
CA GLY A 277 91.70 8.68 -3.43
C GLY A 277 93.09 8.60 -4.08
N LEU A 278 93.15 8.43 -5.41
CA LEU A 278 94.39 8.46 -6.19
C LEU A 278 94.97 9.87 -6.29
N GLU A 279 94.15 10.91 -6.48
CA GLU A 279 94.56 12.32 -6.49
C GLU A 279 95.15 12.73 -5.13
N GLN A 280 94.52 12.33 -4.01
CA GLN A 280 95.09 12.52 -2.67
C GLN A 280 96.45 11.81 -2.50
N ARG A 281 96.58 10.58 -3.00
CA ARG A 281 97.86 9.85 -2.99
C ARG A 281 98.93 10.51 -3.86
N VAL A 282 98.56 11.00 -5.04
CA VAL A 282 99.48 11.70 -5.95
C VAL A 282 99.94 13.01 -5.32
N GLN A 283 99.03 13.81 -4.76
CA GLN A 283 99.38 15.03 -4.04
C GLN A 283 100.35 14.77 -2.87
N GLN A 284 100.12 13.72 -2.08
CA GLN A 284 101.05 13.28 -1.02
C GLN A 284 102.40 12.77 -1.56
N ALA A 285 102.42 12.18 -2.75
CA ALA A 285 103.65 11.70 -3.40
C ALA A 285 104.43 12.85 -4.04
N GLU A 286 103.77 13.83 -4.64
CA GLU A 286 104.36 15.04 -5.19
C GLU A 286 105.01 15.89 -4.11
N GLN A 287 104.33 16.11 -2.97
CA GLN A 287 104.90 16.77 -1.79
C GLN A 287 106.22 16.09 -1.34
N LYS A 288 106.27 14.76 -1.33
CA LYS A 288 107.48 13.98 -1.00
C LYS A 288 108.53 14.02 -2.11
N ASN A 289 108.13 14.13 -3.38
CA ASN A 289 109.06 14.13 -4.51
C ASN A 289 109.66 15.52 -4.75
N THR A 290 108.96 16.61 -4.43
CA THR A 290 109.54 17.97 -4.38
C THR A 290 110.64 18.06 -3.32
N GLU A 291 110.39 17.48 -2.14
CA GLU A 291 111.38 17.35 -1.06
C GLU A 291 112.64 16.58 -1.54
N MET A 292 112.44 15.39 -2.12
CA MET A 292 113.56 14.56 -2.62
C MET A 292 114.29 15.19 -3.82
N LYS A 293 113.60 15.88 -4.73
CA LYS A 293 114.23 16.50 -5.92
C LYS A 293 115.14 17.66 -5.53
N TYR A 294 114.82 18.37 -4.44
CA TYR A 294 115.68 19.38 -3.85
C TYR A 294 117.07 18.80 -3.49
N GLN A 295 117.08 17.58 -2.94
CA GLN A 295 118.30 16.84 -2.55
C GLN A 295 119.08 16.27 -3.76
N VAL A 296 118.42 15.95 -4.89
CA VAL A 296 119.08 15.28 -6.03
C VAL A 296 119.81 16.24 -6.96
N ASN A 297 119.33 17.47 -7.14
CA ASN A 297 120.04 18.46 -7.97
C ASN A 297 121.44 18.78 -7.39
N GLU A 298 121.57 18.80 -6.06
CA GLU A 298 122.82 18.95 -5.30
C GLU A 298 123.89 17.90 -5.65
N LEU A 299 123.49 16.76 -6.25
CA LEU A 299 124.38 15.66 -6.61
C LEU A 299 124.80 15.68 -8.09
N LYS A 300 124.01 16.27 -8.99
CA LYS A 300 124.13 15.97 -10.43
C LYS A 300 125.05 16.87 -11.26
N GLU A 301 125.48 18.03 -10.74
CA GLU A 301 126.52 18.86 -11.38
C GLU A 301 127.89 18.15 -11.50
N LYS A 302 128.07 17.01 -10.84
CA LYS A 302 129.36 16.39 -10.54
C LYS A 302 129.91 15.45 -11.64
N LEU A 303 129.22 15.22 -12.78
CA LEU A 303 129.45 14.02 -13.61
C LEU A 303 129.79 14.18 -15.11
N THR A 304 129.31 15.21 -15.83
CA THR A 304 129.34 15.23 -17.31
C THR A 304 130.69 15.67 -17.91
N LYS A 305 131.63 14.76 -18.23
CA LYS A 305 132.97 15.20 -18.74
C LYS A 305 133.84 14.38 -19.72
N ALA A 306 133.59 13.12 -20.13
CA ALA A 306 134.42 12.42 -21.17
C ALA A 306 133.78 11.13 -21.74
N GLU A 307 134.00 10.81 -23.03
CA GLU A 307 133.54 9.57 -23.73
C GLU A 307 134.16 9.38 -25.15
N SER A 308 134.42 8.14 -25.64
CA SER A 308 134.42 7.75 -27.09
C SER A 308 134.78 6.26 -27.42
N VAL A 309 134.07 5.67 -28.42
CA VAL A 309 134.35 4.50 -29.34
C VAL A 309 134.42 3.02 -28.84
N PRO A 310 134.11 1.98 -29.69
CA PRO A 310 133.59 0.64 -29.28
C PRO A 310 134.24 -0.62 -29.95
N GLU A 311 133.76 -1.87 -29.68
CA GLU A 311 133.51 -3.01 -30.64
C GLU A 311 133.14 -4.40 -29.97
N ALA A 312 132.20 -5.15 -30.61
CA ALA A 312 131.90 -6.63 -30.67
C ALA A 312 131.84 -7.64 -29.46
N ALA A 313 131.19 -8.79 -29.74
CA ALA A 313 131.28 -10.15 -29.11
C ALA A 313 130.28 -10.52 -27.94
N PRO A 314 130.06 -11.81 -27.54
CA PRO A 314 128.69 -12.37 -27.39
C PRO A 314 128.19 -12.89 -25.98
N PRO A 315 127.97 -14.19 -25.64
CA PRO A 315 126.80 -14.70 -24.83
C PRO A 315 127.17 -15.20 -23.39
N PRO A 316 126.36 -15.94 -22.54
CA PRO A 316 125.06 -16.62 -22.73
C PRO A 316 123.85 -16.41 -21.71
N PRO A 317 123.48 -17.23 -20.66
CA PRO A 317 122.06 -17.70 -20.50
C PRO A 317 121.37 -17.50 -19.07
N PRO A 318 120.62 -18.42 -18.37
CA PRO A 318 119.44 -18.09 -17.50
C PRO A 318 119.71 -18.37 -15.97
N PRO A 319 118.75 -18.61 -15.02
CA PRO A 319 117.26 -18.53 -14.94
C PRO A 319 116.83 -17.51 -13.81
N PRO A 320 116.06 -17.74 -12.67
CA PRO A 320 115.25 -18.83 -12.07
C PRO A 320 113.77 -18.43 -11.68
N HIS A 321 113.10 -19.22 -10.80
CA HIS A 321 111.81 -18.92 -10.10
C HIS A 321 112.01 -18.47 -8.63
N PRO A 322 110.96 -18.02 -7.90
CA PRO A 322 110.35 -18.88 -6.85
C PRO A 322 108.77 -18.80 -6.81
N PRO A 323 108.01 -19.03 -5.69
CA PRO A 323 107.14 -20.22 -5.56
C PRO A 323 105.62 -19.90 -5.23
N PRO A 324 104.74 -20.87 -4.88
CA PRO A 324 103.27 -20.77 -5.07
C PRO A 324 102.44 -20.34 -3.85
N PRO A 325 101.11 -20.16 -4.01
CA PRO A 325 100.12 -21.09 -3.42
C PRO A 325 98.90 -21.36 -4.36
N PRO A 326 97.78 -21.96 -3.91
CA PRO A 326 97.57 -23.40 -3.68
C PRO A 326 96.54 -24.05 -4.66
N PRO A 327 96.29 -25.38 -4.61
CA PRO A 327 95.42 -26.10 -5.57
C PRO A 327 93.90 -25.85 -5.41
N PRO A 328 93.07 -26.20 -6.42
CA PRO A 328 91.62 -26.00 -6.41
C PRO A 328 90.85 -27.07 -5.61
N LEU A 329 89.63 -26.72 -5.18
CA LEU A 329 88.63 -27.67 -4.67
C LEU A 329 87.73 -28.20 -5.81
N PRO A 330 87.27 -29.47 -5.75
CA PRO A 330 86.48 -30.10 -6.81
C PRO A 330 84.98 -29.72 -6.79
N PRO A 331 84.25 -29.88 -7.92
CA PRO A 331 82.85 -29.49 -8.04
C PRO A 331 81.86 -30.57 -7.54
N PRO A 332 80.74 -30.19 -6.91
CA PRO A 332 79.56 -31.04 -6.73
C PRO A 332 78.61 -30.95 -7.95
N PRO A 333 78.30 -32.06 -8.66
CA PRO A 333 77.24 -32.11 -9.68
C PRO A 333 75.82 -32.19 -9.06
N PRO A 334 74.73 -32.00 -9.84
CA PRO A 334 73.40 -31.70 -9.32
C PRO A 334 72.51 -32.91 -9.00
N PRO A 335 71.60 -32.81 -7.99
CA PRO A 335 70.42 -33.67 -7.84
C PRO A 335 69.23 -33.25 -8.73
N PRO A 336 68.23 -34.13 -8.95
CA PRO A 336 67.25 -33.99 -10.04
C PRO A 336 65.93 -33.26 -9.67
N PRO A 337 65.14 -32.81 -10.66
CA PRO A 337 63.81 -32.24 -10.45
C PRO A 337 62.72 -33.32 -10.27
N PRO A 338 61.98 -33.35 -9.14
CA PRO A 338 60.77 -34.16 -9.02
C PRO A 338 59.63 -33.50 -9.82
N SER A 339 59.06 -34.23 -10.77
CA SER A 339 57.92 -33.78 -11.57
C SER A 339 56.59 -34.27 -10.99
N ARG A 340 55.53 -33.48 -11.25
CA ARG A 340 54.08 -33.82 -11.23
C ARG A 340 53.34 -33.88 -9.88
N CYS A 341 52.16 -33.24 -9.91
CA CYS A 341 50.96 -33.48 -9.10
C CYS A 341 51.00 -33.08 -7.60
N ASN A 342 49.91 -32.59 -6.98
CA ASN A 342 48.56 -32.31 -7.49
C ASN A 342 47.89 -31.10 -6.77
N PRO A 343 46.60 -30.72 -7.02
CA PRO A 343 46.17 -29.33 -6.90
C PRO A 343 45.56 -28.93 -5.56
N LEU A 344 45.63 -27.64 -5.23
CA LEU A 344 44.56 -26.81 -4.63
C LEU A 344 45.07 -25.35 -4.42
N SER A 345 44.87 -24.47 -5.40
CA SER A 345 45.16 -23.02 -5.26
C SER A 345 44.42 -22.12 -6.27
N SER A 346 43.97 -22.67 -7.40
CA SER A 346 43.24 -21.97 -8.47
C SER A 346 41.80 -21.54 -8.10
N LEU A 347 41.62 -20.82 -6.97
CA LEU A 347 40.31 -20.37 -6.49
C LEU A 347 40.29 -18.95 -5.89
N ILE A 348 41.39 -18.19 -5.94
CA ILE A 348 41.42 -16.76 -5.58
C ILE A 348 41.92 -15.92 -6.76
N ALA A 349 41.14 -15.91 -7.84
CA ALA A 349 41.37 -15.09 -9.03
C ALA A 349 40.12 -14.29 -9.47
N ILE A 350 39.10 -14.20 -8.63
CA ILE A 350 37.89 -13.38 -8.84
C ILE A 350 37.67 -12.49 -7.62
N MET A 351 38.17 -11.25 -7.70
CA MET A 351 37.64 -10.01 -7.10
C MET A 351 38.74 -8.92 -7.17
N ARG A 352 38.96 -8.39 -8.37
CA ARG A 352 39.72 -7.15 -8.55
C ARG A 352 38.87 -5.94 -8.13
N LYS A 353 39.57 -4.84 -7.82
CA LYS A 353 39.10 -3.45 -7.89
C LYS A 353 38.27 -2.91 -6.73
N SER A 354 38.99 -2.45 -5.71
CA SER A 354 38.57 -1.37 -4.81
C SER A 354 38.71 0.02 -5.47
N SER A 355 38.19 1.06 -4.81
CA SER A 355 38.21 2.49 -5.19
C SER A 355 37.32 2.85 -6.42
N LYS A 356 36.79 4.08 -6.54
CA LYS A 356 37.25 5.37 -5.98
C LYS A 356 36.08 6.35 -5.78
N SER A 357 36.23 7.34 -4.89
CA SER A 357 35.23 8.40 -4.62
C SER A 357 35.87 9.80 -4.67
N SER A 358 35.13 10.83 -5.12
CA SER A 358 35.49 12.26 -4.92
C SER A 358 34.35 13.24 -5.27
N LYS A 359 34.06 14.13 -4.29
CA LYS A 359 33.76 15.59 -4.30
C LYS A 359 33.67 16.33 -5.66
N GLY A 360 32.90 17.42 -5.86
CA GLY A 360 31.85 18.07 -5.02
C GLY A 360 32.09 19.55 -4.61
N ILE A 361 31.10 20.44 -4.89
CA ILE A 361 30.78 21.75 -4.21
C ILE A 361 31.75 22.93 -4.53
N PRO A 362 31.27 24.19 -4.85
CA PRO A 362 30.62 25.12 -3.90
C PRO A 362 29.43 26.00 -4.38
N LYS A 363 28.88 26.79 -3.43
CA LYS A 363 27.66 27.65 -3.50
C LYS A 363 27.92 29.10 -3.96
N SER A 364 26.84 29.86 -4.20
CA SER A 364 26.71 31.27 -3.75
C SER A 364 25.24 31.65 -3.43
N GLU A 365 25.05 32.74 -2.67
CA GLU A 365 23.82 33.33 -2.07
C GLU A 365 24.15 34.84 -1.79
N PRO A 366 23.22 35.72 -1.34
CA PRO A 366 21.80 35.92 -1.71
C PRO A 366 21.42 37.42 -1.89
N SER A 367 20.22 37.75 -2.41
CA SER A 367 19.52 39.02 -2.09
C SER A 367 18.05 39.08 -2.59
N THR A 368 17.23 39.85 -1.86
CA THR A 368 15.78 40.16 -2.06
C THR A 368 15.59 41.64 -2.49
N PRO A 369 14.39 42.21 -2.79
CA PRO A 369 13.02 41.76 -2.43
C PRO A 369 11.85 41.93 -3.45
N ALA A 370 10.71 41.32 -3.07
CA ALA A 370 9.31 41.72 -3.31
C ALA A 370 8.79 42.03 -4.74
N LEU A 371 7.89 41.18 -5.25
CA LEU A 371 6.43 41.39 -5.10
C LEU A 371 5.65 40.06 -5.31
N ALA A 372 4.33 40.07 -5.13
CA ALA A 372 3.55 38.85 -4.90
C ALA A 372 2.89 38.21 -6.14
N GLN A 373 3.12 36.90 -6.32
CA GLN A 373 2.16 35.88 -6.82
C GLN A 373 2.73 34.47 -6.54
N ALA A 374 1.87 33.50 -6.18
CA ALA A 374 2.29 32.17 -5.71
C ALA A 374 2.21 31.09 -6.82
N PRO A 375 3.14 30.11 -6.86
CA PRO A 375 3.30 29.22 -8.01
C PRO A 375 2.52 27.90 -7.89
N VAL A 376 1.66 27.60 -8.88
CA VAL A 376 0.90 26.34 -8.95
C VAL A 376 1.72 25.19 -9.55
N ASP A 377 2.76 25.48 -10.33
CA ASP A 377 3.52 24.48 -11.08
C ASP A 377 4.67 23.85 -10.27
N ASP A 378 5.23 24.54 -9.28
CA ASP A 378 6.32 24.01 -8.45
C ASP A 378 5.88 22.75 -7.66
N VAL A 379 4.61 22.73 -7.22
CA VAL A 379 3.98 21.55 -6.60
C VAL A 379 3.90 20.37 -7.59
N LYS A 380 3.58 20.64 -8.87
CA LYS A 380 3.50 19.61 -9.93
C LYS A 380 4.89 19.06 -10.25
N VAL A 381 5.88 19.93 -10.44
CA VAL A 381 7.27 19.55 -10.71
C VAL A 381 7.84 18.72 -9.56
N LYS A 382 7.55 19.11 -8.30
CA LYS A 382 7.94 18.34 -7.12
C LYS A 382 7.29 16.96 -7.06
N ALA A 383 5.99 16.85 -7.35
CA ALA A 383 5.28 15.58 -7.40
C ALA A 383 5.80 14.66 -8.54
N VAL A 384 6.11 15.22 -9.71
CA VAL A 384 6.71 14.48 -10.84
C VAL A 384 8.12 14.00 -10.49
N ASN A 385 8.96 14.83 -9.87
CA ASN A 385 10.29 14.40 -9.40
C ASN A 385 10.20 13.31 -8.33
N GLU A 386 9.25 13.39 -7.39
CA GLU A 386 9.04 12.33 -6.41
C GLU A 386 8.58 11.01 -7.07
N MET A 387 7.70 11.10 -8.07
CA MET A 387 7.29 9.94 -8.88
C MET A 387 8.48 9.32 -9.64
N MET A 388 9.29 10.16 -10.31
CA MET A 388 10.51 9.74 -11.02
C MET A 388 11.50 9.05 -10.08
N GLU A 389 11.75 9.62 -8.89
CA GLU A 389 12.67 9.02 -7.92
C GLU A 389 12.13 7.71 -7.33
N ARG A 390 10.82 7.56 -7.13
CA ARG A 390 10.19 6.28 -6.75
C ARG A 390 10.32 5.22 -7.84
N ILE A 391 10.17 5.59 -9.11
CA ILE A 391 10.40 4.68 -10.27
C ILE A 391 11.88 4.28 -10.34
N LYS A 392 12.80 5.24 -10.16
CA LYS A 392 14.26 5.08 -10.24
C LYS A 392 14.86 4.23 -9.11
N HIS A 393 14.31 4.31 -7.90
CA HIS A 393 14.70 3.43 -6.78
C HIS A 393 13.99 2.06 -6.81
N GLY A 394 12.88 1.96 -7.56
CA GLY A 394 12.06 0.77 -7.65
C GLY A 394 11.17 0.54 -6.42
N VAL A 395 10.12 -0.26 -6.61
CA VAL A 395 9.25 -0.73 -5.52
C VAL A 395 9.72 -2.09 -5.05
N VAL A 396 9.95 -2.26 -3.74
CA VAL A 396 10.33 -3.55 -3.16
C VAL A 396 9.12 -4.49 -3.18
N LEU A 397 9.01 -5.28 -4.24
CA LEU A 397 8.04 -6.36 -4.34
C LEU A 397 8.40 -7.46 -3.32
N ARG A 398 7.44 -7.90 -2.51
CA ARG A 398 7.64 -9.03 -1.60
C ARG A 398 7.84 -10.32 -2.40
N PRO A 399 8.80 -11.19 -2.04
CA PRO A 399 8.98 -12.49 -2.69
C PRO A 399 7.71 -13.34 -2.64
N VAL A 400 7.30 -13.89 -3.77
CA VAL A 400 6.16 -14.82 -3.85
C VAL A 400 6.62 -16.21 -3.42
N THR A 401 6.22 -16.63 -2.22
CA THR A 401 6.34 -18.03 -1.79
C THR A 401 5.40 -18.91 -2.62
N GLN A 402 5.95 -19.89 -3.33
CA GLN A 402 5.18 -20.80 -4.18
C GLN A 402 4.43 -21.87 -3.35
N ASP A 403 3.37 -21.47 -2.67
CA ASP A 403 2.44 -22.40 -2.02
C ASP A 403 1.16 -22.62 -2.84
N LYS A 404 0.85 -23.88 -3.12
CA LYS A 404 -0.26 -24.28 -4.00
C LYS A 404 -1.61 -24.20 -3.28
N LYS A 405 -2.19 -23.00 -3.20
CA LYS A 405 -3.64 -22.82 -2.97
C LYS A 405 -4.21 -21.86 -4.00
N ILE A 406 -5.19 -22.33 -4.78
CA ILE A 406 -5.94 -21.50 -5.73
C ILE A 406 -6.95 -20.69 -4.93
N LEU A 407 -6.50 -19.56 -4.40
CA LEU A 407 -7.35 -18.51 -3.85
C LEU A 407 -7.37 -17.35 -4.86
N LYS A 408 -8.56 -16.91 -5.23
CA LYS A 408 -8.73 -15.81 -6.20
C LYS A 408 -8.06 -14.55 -5.67
N SER A 409 -7.32 -13.85 -6.52
CA SER A 409 -6.95 -12.45 -6.26
C SER A 409 -8.23 -11.62 -6.07
N PRO A 410 -8.24 -10.63 -5.17
CA PRO A 410 -9.38 -9.72 -5.07
C PRO A 410 -9.50 -8.95 -6.38
N ALA A 411 -10.66 -9.07 -7.03
CA ALA A 411 -11.11 -8.10 -8.02
C ALA A 411 -11.37 -6.75 -7.31
N PRO A 412 -11.38 -5.60 -8.02
CA PRO A 412 -11.86 -4.35 -7.45
C PRO A 412 -13.28 -4.53 -6.88
N GLU A 413 -13.57 -3.87 -5.75
CA GLU A 413 -14.82 -4.02 -4.98
C GLU A 413 -16.00 -3.27 -5.62
N VAL A 414 -16.36 -3.64 -6.86
CA VAL A 414 -17.52 -3.06 -7.58
C VAL A 414 -18.86 -3.56 -7.00
N LYS A 415 -18.87 -4.72 -6.34
CA LYS A 415 -20.10 -5.42 -5.92
C LYS A 415 -20.92 -4.78 -4.78
N GLN A 416 -20.46 -3.71 -4.16
CA GLN A 416 -21.27 -2.96 -3.18
C GLN A 416 -22.16 -1.89 -3.83
N GLN A 417 -21.83 -1.41 -5.04
CA GLN A 417 -22.62 -0.38 -5.72
C GLN A 417 -23.89 -0.91 -6.40
N GLU A 418 -23.96 -2.21 -6.69
CA GLU A 418 -25.20 -2.86 -7.14
C GLU A 418 -26.24 -2.84 -6.00
N SER A 419 -25.83 -3.21 -4.79
CA SER A 419 -26.68 -3.24 -3.58
C SER A 419 -27.30 -1.88 -3.25
N ALA A 420 -26.49 -0.82 -3.11
CA ALA A 420 -26.95 0.45 -2.54
C ALA A 420 -28.04 1.16 -3.37
N MET A 421 -27.99 1.06 -4.70
CA MET A 421 -29.00 1.71 -5.58
C MET A 421 -30.23 0.82 -5.78
N GLU A 422 -30.07 -0.50 -5.77
CA GLU A 422 -31.19 -1.45 -5.79
C GLU A 422 -31.96 -1.42 -4.44
N GLU A 423 -31.27 -1.25 -3.31
CA GLU A 423 -31.86 -0.95 -1.99
C GLU A 423 -32.62 0.39 -1.96
N LEU A 424 -32.01 1.46 -2.48
CA LEU A 424 -32.67 2.77 -2.58
C LEU A 424 -33.96 2.68 -3.40
N LYS A 425 -33.91 1.99 -4.56
CA LYS A 425 -35.08 1.75 -5.42
C LYS A 425 -36.15 0.91 -4.69
N GLY A 426 -35.76 -0.08 -3.89
CA GLY A 426 -36.66 -0.83 -3.02
C GLY A 426 -37.38 0.05 -1.98
N ILE A 427 -36.65 0.92 -1.28
CA ILE A 427 -37.21 1.85 -0.29
C ILE A 427 -38.20 2.83 -0.95
N LEU A 428 -37.88 3.31 -2.15
CA LEU A 428 -38.74 4.23 -2.93
C LEU A 428 -40.03 3.59 -3.45
N VAL A 429 -40.07 2.27 -3.63
CA VAL A 429 -41.30 1.54 -4.00
C VAL A 429 -42.24 1.34 -2.79
N ILE A 430 -41.73 1.45 -1.57
CA ILE A 430 -42.46 1.26 -0.31
C ILE A 430 -43.00 2.59 0.27
N SER A 431 -42.59 3.76 -0.27
CA SER A 431 -42.72 5.10 0.38
C SER A 431 -43.48 6.17 -0.42
#